data_AF-A0A1F9VHR6-F1
#
_entry.id   AF-A0A1F9VHR6-F1
#
_cell.length_a   1.000
_cell.length_b   1.000
_cell.length_c   1.000
_cell.angle_alpha   90.00
_cell.angle_beta   90.00
_cell.angle_gamma   90.00
#
_symmetry.space_group_name_H-M   'P 1'
#
loop_
_entity.id
_entity.type
_entity.pdbx_description
1 polymer ?
#
loop_
_entity_poly.entity_id
_entity_poly.type
_entity_poly.pdbx_seq_one_letter_code
_entity_poly.pdbx_strand_id
1 'polypeptide(L)'
;MSDFFEKAFESVQVKIGPEAVDLMAEYSAGFPKIMHLVGDAAFWRDRDGVISKEDALTAVVMAADEVGKKYVDQQVYKALRSADYHSILAKIAKKGPDSMSFMKSDVSSGLTDSETKKFNNFLQKMKILKVLRSGDVRGEYVFNVRMVRLYIWLQSSQQKQSKA
;
A
#
# COMPACT_ATOMS: atom_id res chain seq x y z
N MET A 1 6.93 5.00 18.05
CA MET A 1 7.25 4.29 16.80
C MET A 1 8.40 4.99 16.10
N SER A 2 8.35 6.32 15.99
CA SER A 2 9.44 7.19 15.55
C SER A 2 10.80 6.86 16.18
N ASP A 3 10.81 6.61 17.50
CA ASP A 3 12.00 6.24 18.27
C ASP A 3 12.74 5.00 17.74
N PHE A 4 12.05 4.08 17.05
CA PHE A 4 12.71 2.89 16.50
C PHE A 4 13.68 3.28 15.39
N PHE A 5 13.24 4.11 14.45
CA PHE A 5 14.06 4.50 13.30
C PHE A 5 15.23 5.36 13.77
N GLU A 6 14.96 6.33 14.64
CA GLU A 6 16.00 7.18 15.23
C GLU A 6 17.11 6.35 15.90
N LYS A 7 16.73 5.42 16.80
CA LYS A 7 17.70 4.55 17.48
C LYS A 7 18.42 3.60 16.54
N ALA A 8 17.72 3.06 15.54
CA ALA A 8 18.29 2.13 14.58
C ALA A 8 19.38 2.81 13.75
N PHE A 9 19.10 3.98 13.17
CA PHE A 9 20.08 4.72 12.37
C PHE A 9 21.22 5.30 13.22
N GLU A 10 20.92 5.82 14.41
CA GLU A 10 21.93 6.32 15.34
C GLU A 10 22.96 5.23 15.70
N SER A 11 22.51 3.98 15.89
CA SER A 11 23.39 2.86 16.21
C SER A 11 24.46 2.55 15.15
N VAL A 12 24.24 3.01 13.93
CA VAL A 12 25.15 2.87 12.78
C VAL A 12 25.69 4.22 12.30
N GLN A 13 25.62 5.26 13.14
CA GLN A 13 26.10 6.62 12.88
C GLN A 13 25.45 7.32 11.67
N VAL A 14 24.25 6.89 11.30
CA VAL A 14 23.43 7.53 10.26
C VAL A 14 22.43 8.46 10.94
N LYS A 15 22.26 9.67 10.42
CA LYS A 15 21.22 10.60 10.88
C LYS A 15 19.95 10.39 10.08
N ILE A 16 18.80 10.69 10.66
CA ILE A 16 17.51 10.69 9.96
C ILE A 16 16.79 11.99 10.22
N GLY A 17 16.23 12.59 9.17
CA GLY A 17 15.44 13.81 9.28
C GLY A 17 14.06 13.54 9.90
N PRO A 18 13.45 14.51 10.61
CA PRO A 18 12.14 14.30 11.25
C PRO A 18 11.03 13.92 10.26
N GLU A 19 10.99 14.56 9.09
CA GLU A 19 10.00 14.21 8.05
C GLU A 19 10.19 12.79 7.49
N ALA A 20 11.44 12.30 7.48
CA ALA A 20 11.74 10.93 7.07
C ALA A 20 11.26 9.92 8.12
N VAL A 21 11.47 10.21 9.42
CA VAL A 21 10.98 9.38 10.53
C VAL A 21 9.46 9.27 10.46
N ASP A 22 8.76 10.39 10.33
CA ASP A 22 7.30 10.44 10.28
C ASP A 22 6.76 9.62 9.11
N LEU A 23 7.34 9.81 7.92
CA LEU A 23 6.94 9.07 6.72
C LEU A 23 7.15 7.56 6.88
N MET A 24 8.33 7.13 7.34
CA MET A 24 8.65 5.72 7.52
C MET A 24 7.78 5.08 8.60
N ALA A 25 7.52 5.78 9.71
CA ALA A 25 6.66 5.31 10.79
C ALA A 25 5.20 5.18 10.35
N GLU A 26 4.69 6.20 9.65
CA GLU A 26 3.32 6.24 9.12
C GLU A 26 3.04 5.04 8.21
N TYR A 27 3.94 4.79 7.26
CA TYR A 27 3.79 3.74 6.25
C TYR A 27 4.05 2.35 6.83
N SER A 28 4.89 2.25 7.86
CA SER A 28 5.14 1.01 8.57
C SER A 28 4.02 0.60 9.51
N ALA A 29 3.19 1.57 9.96
CA ALA A 29 2.02 1.37 10.82
C ALA A 29 2.29 0.48 12.06
N GLY A 30 3.51 0.53 12.60
CA GLY A 30 3.93 -0.23 13.78
C GLY A 30 4.19 -1.71 13.57
N PHE A 31 4.18 -2.21 12.33
CA PHE A 31 4.52 -3.61 12.05
C PHE A 31 6.04 -3.78 12.00
N PRO A 32 6.68 -4.51 12.95
CA PRO A 32 8.14 -4.59 13.03
C PRO A 32 8.78 -5.07 11.74
N LYS A 33 8.15 -6.05 11.06
CA LYS A 33 8.63 -6.55 9.77
C LYS A 33 8.65 -5.47 8.68
N ILE A 34 7.63 -4.60 8.62
CA ILE A 34 7.60 -3.51 7.64
C ILE A 34 8.61 -2.43 8.04
N MET A 35 8.73 -2.14 9.33
CA MET A 35 9.73 -1.21 9.84
C MET A 35 11.15 -1.63 9.45
N HIS A 36 11.48 -2.92 9.58
CA HIS A 36 12.76 -3.45 9.10
C HIS A 36 12.93 -3.29 7.59
N LEU A 37 11.94 -3.67 6.77
CA LEU A 37 12.04 -3.54 5.31
C LEU A 37 12.26 -2.09 4.86
N VAL A 38 11.54 -1.15 5.47
CA VAL A 38 11.67 0.28 5.16
C VAL A 38 13.02 0.81 5.66
N GLY A 39 13.45 0.42 6.85
CA GLY A 39 14.75 0.79 7.40
C GLY A 39 15.93 0.29 6.56
N ASP A 40 15.93 -1.00 6.20
CA ASP A 40 16.96 -1.62 5.37
C ASP A 40 17.03 -0.94 3.99
N ALA A 41 15.88 -0.69 3.37
CA ALA A 41 15.82 -0.03 2.07
C ALA A 41 16.38 1.40 2.12
N ALA A 42 16.11 2.15 3.19
CA ALA A 42 16.65 3.50 3.38
C ALA A 42 18.17 3.46 3.65
N PHE A 43 18.63 2.57 4.53
CA PHE A 43 20.05 2.42 4.85
C PHE A 43 20.90 2.11 3.62
N TRP A 44 20.48 1.16 2.79
CA TRP A 44 21.23 0.79 1.58
C TRP A 44 21.17 1.84 0.46
N ARG A 45 20.22 2.79 0.54
CA ARG A 45 20.07 3.88 -0.42
C ARG A 45 20.86 5.12 -0.05
N ASP A 46 21.10 5.32 1.24
CA ASP A 46 21.88 6.43 1.78
C ASP A 46 23.28 6.50 1.13
N ARG A 47 23.74 7.74 0.93
CA ARG A 47 25.05 8.03 0.32
C ARG A 47 25.83 9.10 1.08
N ASP A 48 25.20 9.82 1.99
CA ASP A 48 25.80 10.96 2.69
C ASP A 48 25.71 10.84 4.22
N GLY A 49 25.15 9.75 4.73
CA GLY A 49 24.99 9.51 6.16
C GLY A 49 23.74 10.19 6.74
N VAL A 50 22.83 10.69 5.90
CA VAL A 50 21.62 11.40 6.30
C VAL A 50 20.42 10.90 5.51
N ILE A 51 19.51 10.18 6.17
CA ILE A 51 18.23 9.78 5.58
C ILE A 51 17.32 11.02 5.45
N SER A 52 17.22 11.52 4.23
CA SER A 52 16.30 12.59 3.85
C SER A 52 14.87 12.05 3.66
N LYS A 53 13.91 12.97 3.47
CA LYS A 53 12.53 12.61 3.13
C LYS A 53 12.45 11.88 1.79
N GLU A 54 13.27 12.28 0.84
CA GLU A 54 13.35 11.69 -0.49
C GLU A 54 13.86 10.24 -0.43
N ASP A 55 14.84 9.99 0.43
CA ASP A 55 15.35 8.63 0.71
C ASP A 55 14.27 7.78 1.38
N ALA A 56 13.60 8.32 2.40
CA ALA A 56 12.50 7.66 3.08
C ALA A 56 11.34 7.32 2.14
N LEU A 57 10.96 8.25 1.25
CA LEU A 57 9.91 8.01 0.26
C LEU A 57 10.29 6.88 -0.69
N THR A 58 11.53 6.89 -1.16
CA THR A 58 12.04 5.83 -2.04
C THR A 58 12.06 4.48 -1.32
N ALA A 59 12.51 4.45 -0.07
CA ALA A 59 12.54 3.26 0.77
C ALA A 59 11.14 2.70 1.03
N VAL A 60 10.16 3.57 1.31
CA VAL A 60 8.74 3.21 1.47
C VAL A 60 8.19 2.57 0.19
N VAL A 61 8.48 3.13 -0.99
CA VAL A 61 8.04 2.56 -2.27
C VAL A 61 8.68 1.20 -2.51
N MET A 62 9.98 1.04 -2.23
CA MET A 62 10.69 -0.24 -2.36
C MET A 62 10.12 -1.31 -1.41
N ALA A 63 9.89 -0.95 -0.15
CA ALA A 63 9.31 -1.85 0.83
C ALA A 63 7.86 -2.23 0.46
N ALA A 64 7.07 -1.30 -0.08
CA ALA A 64 5.73 -1.57 -0.57
C ALA A 64 5.73 -2.57 -1.74
N ASP A 65 6.69 -2.46 -2.65
CA ASP A 65 6.88 -3.43 -3.74
C ASP A 65 7.22 -4.82 -3.21
N GLU A 66 8.10 -4.92 -2.21
CA GLU A 66 8.46 -6.21 -1.61
C GLU A 66 7.29 -6.86 -0.84
N VAL A 67 6.60 -6.08 0.00
CA VAL A 67 5.41 -6.54 0.74
C VAL A 67 4.30 -6.92 -0.24
N GLY A 68 4.10 -6.10 -1.26
CA GLY A 68 3.12 -6.28 -2.32
C GLY A 68 3.31 -7.55 -3.12
N LYS A 69 4.52 -7.79 -3.65
CA LYS A 69 4.84 -9.01 -4.41
C LYS A 69 4.64 -10.29 -3.59
N LYS A 70 5.02 -10.26 -2.31
CA LYS A 70 4.87 -11.44 -1.44
C LYS A 70 3.42 -11.69 -1.03
N TYR A 71 2.66 -10.63 -0.76
CA TYR A 71 1.31 -10.75 -0.21
C TYR A 71 0.22 -10.57 -1.28
N VAL A 72 0.24 -9.45 -2.01
CA VAL A 72 -0.79 -9.07 -2.99
C VAL A 72 -0.72 -9.94 -4.24
N ASP A 73 0.45 -10.13 -4.84
CA ASP A 73 0.53 -10.95 -6.08
C ASP A 73 0.14 -12.39 -5.81
N GLN A 74 0.62 -12.94 -4.69
CA GLN A 74 0.39 -14.33 -4.36
C GLN A 74 -1.03 -14.62 -3.84
N GLN A 75 -1.60 -13.73 -3.00
CA GLN A 75 -2.88 -14.00 -2.34
C GLN A 75 -4.05 -13.29 -3.01
N VAL A 76 -3.83 -12.12 -3.62
CA VAL A 76 -4.88 -11.29 -4.22
C VAL A 76 -4.96 -11.55 -5.71
N TYR A 77 -3.92 -11.20 -6.48
CA TYR A 77 -4.01 -11.32 -7.94
C TYR A 77 -4.16 -12.76 -8.42
N LYS A 78 -3.45 -13.74 -7.85
CA LYS A 78 -3.68 -15.16 -8.17
C LYS A 78 -5.09 -15.65 -7.83
N ALA A 79 -5.71 -15.11 -6.77
CA ALA A 79 -7.07 -15.48 -6.37
C ALA A 79 -8.16 -14.77 -7.20
N LEU A 80 -7.84 -13.62 -7.79
CA LEU A 80 -8.74 -12.80 -8.61
C LEU A 80 -8.58 -13.12 -10.10
N ARG A 81 -8.83 -14.36 -10.54
CA ARG A 81 -8.70 -14.74 -11.97
C ARG A 81 -9.64 -14.01 -12.95
N SER A 82 -10.59 -13.22 -12.44
CA SER A 82 -11.58 -12.53 -13.27
C SER A 82 -11.05 -11.17 -13.73
N ALA A 83 -11.09 -10.90 -15.04
CA ALA A 83 -10.77 -9.59 -15.61
C ALA A 83 -11.60 -8.46 -14.96
N ASP A 84 -12.88 -8.71 -14.64
CA ASP A 84 -13.73 -7.74 -13.95
C ASP A 84 -13.23 -7.45 -12.53
N TYR A 85 -12.72 -8.45 -11.80
CA TYR A 85 -12.14 -8.23 -10.48
C TYR A 85 -10.86 -7.40 -10.54
N HIS A 86 -9.99 -7.65 -11.53
CA HIS A 86 -8.82 -6.81 -11.77
C HIS A 86 -9.22 -5.37 -12.11
N SER A 87 -10.23 -5.19 -12.95
CA SER A 87 -10.73 -3.86 -13.33
C SER A 87 -11.33 -3.11 -12.14
N ILE A 88 -12.15 -3.77 -11.32
CA ILE A 88 -12.69 -3.19 -10.07
C ILE A 88 -11.55 -2.77 -9.14
N LEU A 89 -10.55 -3.63 -8.92
CA LEU A 89 -9.41 -3.32 -8.07
C LEU A 89 -8.61 -2.12 -8.62
N ALA A 90 -8.41 -2.04 -9.94
CA ALA A 90 -7.75 -0.91 -10.57
C ALA A 90 -8.54 0.40 -10.42
N LYS A 91 -9.88 0.36 -10.46
CA LYS A 91 -10.73 1.54 -10.23
C LYS A 91 -10.66 2.04 -8.79
N ILE A 92 -10.60 1.12 -7.81
CA ILE A 92 -10.35 1.46 -6.41
C ILE A 92 -8.96 2.06 -6.25
N ALA A 93 -7.94 1.44 -6.86
CA ALA A 93 -6.56 1.89 -6.80
C ALA A 93 -6.40 3.33 -7.29
N LYS A 94 -7.03 3.70 -8.41
CA LYS A 94 -6.98 5.04 -9.01
C LYS A 94 -7.44 6.18 -8.10
N LYS A 95 -8.12 5.91 -6.98
CA LYS A 95 -8.48 6.92 -5.98
C LYS A 95 -7.30 7.39 -5.12
N GLY A 96 -6.07 6.94 -5.40
CA GLY A 96 -4.85 7.34 -4.69
C GLY A 96 -4.57 6.50 -3.44
N PRO A 97 -3.38 6.58 -2.84
CA PRO A 97 -3.02 5.80 -1.67
C PRO A 97 -3.35 6.50 -0.33
N ASP A 98 -3.64 7.80 -0.35
CA ASP A 98 -3.72 8.66 0.84
C ASP A 98 -4.82 8.22 1.81
N SER A 99 -5.98 7.83 1.27
CA SER A 99 -7.07 7.28 2.07
C SER A 99 -6.99 5.76 2.18
N MET A 100 -7.08 5.28 3.41
CA MET A 100 -7.23 3.87 3.73
C MET A 100 -8.64 3.35 3.47
N SER A 101 -9.65 4.21 3.38
CA SER A 101 -11.04 3.82 3.19
C SER A 101 -11.65 4.31 1.88
N PHE A 102 -12.75 3.69 1.48
CA PHE A 102 -13.59 4.14 0.37
C PHE A 102 -15.05 3.73 0.60
N MET A 103 -15.97 4.52 0.07
CA MET A 103 -17.39 4.17 0.03
C MET A 103 -17.70 3.31 -1.18
N LYS A 104 -18.52 2.28 -0.97
CA LYS A 104 -19.02 1.39 -2.02
C LYS A 104 -19.72 2.19 -3.14
N SER A 105 -20.54 3.17 -2.78
CA SER A 105 -21.24 4.05 -3.73
C SER A 105 -20.28 4.73 -4.71
N ASP A 106 -19.15 5.21 -4.20
CA ASP A 106 -18.18 6.02 -4.95
C ASP A 106 -17.37 5.20 -5.94
N VAL A 107 -17.33 3.88 -5.73
CA VAL A 107 -16.73 2.94 -6.68
C VAL A 107 -17.79 2.47 -7.67
N SER A 108 -19.01 2.18 -7.20
CA SER A 108 -20.12 1.70 -8.03
C SER A 108 -20.45 2.64 -9.18
N SER A 109 -20.37 3.95 -9.00
CA SER A 109 -20.64 4.94 -10.06
C SER A 109 -19.69 4.82 -11.26
N GLY A 110 -18.50 4.27 -11.07
CA GLY A 110 -17.51 4.06 -12.13
C GLY A 110 -17.50 2.64 -12.71
N LEU A 111 -18.38 1.73 -12.25
CA LEU A 111 -18.39 0.34 -12.69
C LEU A 111 -19.23 0.14 -13.97
N THR A 112 -18.83 -0.83 -14.80
CA THR A 112 -19.66 -1.34 -15.89
C THR A 112 -20.78 -2.24 -15.35
N ASP A 113 -21.74 -2.61 -16.19
CA ASP A 113 -22.80 -3.54 -15.79
C ASP A 113 -22.27 -4.91 -15.33
N SER A 114 -21.24 -5.43 -16.02
CA SER A 114 -20.62 -6.70 -15.66
C SER A 114 -19.91 -6.62 -14.30
N GLU A 115 -19.16 -5.54 -14.08
CA GLU A 115 -18.47 -5.29 -12.81
C GLU A 115 -19.45 -5.06 -11.67
N THR A 116 -20.54 -4.32 -11.91
CA THR A 116 -21.58 -4.02 -10.91
C THR A 116 -22.21 -5.30 -10.38
N LYS A 117 -22.55 -6.24 -11.26
CA LYS A 117 -23.09 -7.57 -10.89
C LYS A 117 -22.11 -8.37 -10.02
N LYS A 118 -20.80 -8.16 -10.21
CA LYS A 118 -19.72 -8.87 -9.52
C LYS A 118 -19.19 -8.15 -8.28
N PHE A 119 -19.56 -6.89 -8.07
CA PHE A 119 -18.89 -6.03 -7.09
C PHE A 119 -19.07 -6.50 -5.65
N ASN A 120 -20.26 -6.96 -5.27
CA ASN A 120 -20.49 -7.51 -3.92
C ASN A 120 -19.61 -8.73 -3.65
N ASN A 121 -19.52 -9.65 -4.62
CA ASN A 121 -18.70 -10.85 -4.49
C ASN A 121 -17.21 -10.51 -4.44
N PHE A 122 -16.76 -9.52 -5.22
CA PHE A 122 -15.42 -8.96 -5.12
C PHE A 122 -15.12 -8.47 -3.71
N LEU A 123 -15.99 -7.62 -3.14
CA LEU A 123 -15.78 -7.05 -1.80
C LEU A 123 -15.73 -8.14 -0.72
N GLN A 124 -16.61 -9.15 -0.80
CA GLN A 124 -16.55 -10.30 0.11
C GLN A 124 -15.26 -11.09 -0.04
N LYS A 125 -14.81 -11.34 -1.27
CA LYS A 125 -13.55 -12.04 -1.53
C LYS A 125 -12.36 -11.27 -0.94
N MET A 126 -12.31 -9.95 -1.12
CA MET A 126 -11.25 -9.10 -0.55
C MET A 126 -11.25 -9.09 0.98
N LYS A 127 -12.42 -9.22 1.62
CA LYS A 127 -12.53 -9.40 3.07
C LYS A 127 -12.01 -10.77 3.52
N ILE A 128 -12.37 -11.84 2.82
CA ILE A 128 -11.88 -13.20 3.10
C ILE A 128 -10.35 -13.27 2.97
N LEU A 129 -9.79 -12.61 1.96
CA LEU A 129 -8.35 -12.48 1.75
C LEU A 129 -7.67 -11.53 2.76
N LYS A 130 -8.42 -10.94 3.69
CA LYS A 130 -7.93 -9.99 4.70
C LYS A 130 -7.26 -8.74 4.12
N VAL A 131 -7.58 -8.38 2.88
CA VAL A 131 -7.13 -7.11 2.28
C VAL A 131 -7.98 -5.95 2.78
N LEU A 132 -9.29 -6.18 2.86
CA LEU A 132 -10.27 -5.19 3.28
C LEU A 132 -10.98 -5.64 4.57
N ARG A 133 -11.48 -4.68 5.32
CA ARG A 133 -12.51 -4.85 6.34
C ARG A 133 -13.66 -3.88 6.11
N SER A 134 -14.77 -4.11 6.81
CA SER A 134 -15.84 -3.11 6.88
C SER A 134 -15.37 -1.93 7.74
N GLY A 135 -15.72 -0.72 7.33
CA GLY A 135 -15.49 0.51 8.10
C GLY A 135 -16.58 0.76 9.14
N ASP A 136 -16.60 1.97 9.67
CA ASP A 136 -17.47 2.37 10.77
C ASP A 136 -18.88 2.69 10.27
N VAL A 137 -19.00 3.14 9.02
CA VAL A 137 -20.29 3.44 8.39
C VAL A 137 -20.70 2.39 7.35
N ARG A 138 -22.01 2.23 7.15
CA ARG A 138 -22.55 1.26 6.20
C ARG A 138 -22.06 1.55 4.79
N GLY A 139 -21.43 0.55 4.18
CA GLY A 139 -20.90 0.65 2.82
C GLY A 139 -19.48 1.19 2.74
N GLU A 140 -18.84 1.50 3.87
CA GLU A 140 -17.41 1.80 3.93
C GLU A 140 -16.57 0.53 3.98
N TYR A 141 -15.47 0.54 3.23
CA TYR A 141 -14.46 -0.50 3.23
C TYR A 141 -13.08 0.12 3.49
N VAL A 142 -12.30 -0.53 4.35
CA VAL A 142 -10.98 -0.04 4.79
C VAL A 142 -9.91 -1.07 4.47
N PHE A 143 -8.80 -0.64 3.90
CA PHE A 143 -7.61 -1.48 3.72
C PHE A 143 -6.99 -1.81 5.08
N ASN A 144 -6.63 -3.07 5.29
CA ASN A 144 -6.03 -3.48 6.56
C ASN A 144 -4.56 -3.05 6.71
N VAL A 145 -3.84 -2.88 5.59
CA VAL A 145 -2.41 -2.60 5.58
C VAL A 145 -2.11 -1.49 4.58
N ARG A 146 -1.45 -0.42 5.04
CA ARG A 146 -1.11 0.74 4.20
C ARG A 146 -0.14 0.40 3.07
N MET A 147 0.86 -0.44 3.33
CA MET A 147 1.75 -0.99 2.29
C MET A 147 0.99 -1.67 1.15
N VAL A 148 -0.07 -2.42 1.47
CA VAL A 148 -0.89 -3.11 0.46
C VAL A 148 -1.66 -2.11 -0.39
N ARG A 149 -2.24 -1.07 0.23
CA ARG A 149 -2.92 0.02 -0.51
C ARG A 149 -1.94 0.76 -1.42
N LEU A 150 -0.77 1.13 -0.90
CA LEU A 150 0.28 1.80 -1.67
C LEU A 150 0.71 0.95 -2.87
N TYR A 151 0.99 -0.34 -2.64
CA TYR A 151 1.38 -1.26 -3.71
C TYR A 151 0.32 -1.37 -4.82
N ILE A 152 -0.96 -1.56 -4.45
CA ILE A 152 -2.06 -1.68 -5.42
C ILE A 152 -2.19 -0.40 -6.26
N TRP A 153 -1.98 0.77 -5.65
CA TRP A 153 -1.94 2.05 -6.36
C TRP A 153 -0.76 2.13 -7.34
N LEU A 154 0.46 1.80 -6.88
CA LEU A 154 1.67 1.79 -7.73
C LEU A 154 1.49 0.89 -8.95
N GLN A 155 0.96 -0.32 -8.77
CA GLN A 155 0.68 -1.25 -9.87
C GLN A 155 -0.34 -0.69 -10.87
N SER A 156 -1.38 0.00 -10.39
CA SER A 156 -2.37 0.63 -11.26
C SER A 156 -1.81 1.79 -12.09
N SER A 157 -0.78 2.46 -11.57
CA SER A 157 -0.08 3.56 -12.25
C SER A 157 0.95 3.04 -13.26
N GLN A 158 1.64 1.94 -12.97
CA GLN A 158 2.60 1.31 -13.90
C GLN A 158 1.92 0.72 -15.14
N GLN A 159 0.72 0.16 -15.01
CA GLN A 159 -0.07 -0.32 -16.17
C GLN A 159 -0.42 0.78 -17.18
N LYS A 160 -0.39 2.07 -16.79
CA LYS A 160 -0.53 3.20 -17.73
C LYS A 160 0.73 3.43 -18.57
N GLN A 161 1.92 3.23 -18.01
CA GLN A 161 3.18 3.48 -18.72
C GLN A 161 3.52 2.40 -19.74
N SER A 162 3.05 1.16 -19.54
CA SER A 162 3.27 0.05 -20.50
C SER A 162 2.27 0.04 -21.67
N LYS A 163 1.29 0.95 -21.68
CA LYS A 163 0.22 1.06 -22.71
C LYS A 163 0.20 2.42 -23.43
N ALA A 164 1.17 3.28 -23.15
CA ALA A 164 1.43 4.54 -23.85
C ALA A 164 2.69 4.37 -24.71
#